data_AF-A0A6I2XE65-F1
#
_entry.id   AF-A0A6I2XE65-F1
#
_cell.length_a   1.000
_cell.length_b   1.000
_cell.length_c   1.000
_cell.angle_alpha   90.00
_cell.angle_beta   90.00
_cell.angle_gamma   90.00
#
_symmetry.space_group_name_H-M   'P 1'
#
loop_
_entity.id
_entity.type
_entity.pdbx_description
1 polymer ?
#
loop_
_entity_poly.entity_id
_entity_poly.type
_entity_poly.pdbx_seq_one_letter_code
_entity_poly.pdbx_strand_id
1 'polypeptide(L)' 'MRSRVAAHKSWENTTNPTARTAPGRAAFLDRFERQIDPDGTLPPAERAKRAEHARKAYFLALALKSSQARRKGKAA' A
#
# COMPACT_ATOMS: atom_id res chain seq x y z
N MET A 1 -13.07 11.20 -21.25
CA MET A 1 -13.32 9.81 -21.73
C MET A 1 -12.08 9.12 -22.32
N ARG A 2 -11.13 9.83 -22.95
CA ARG A 2 -9.91 9.24 -23.55
C ARG A 2 -9.03 8.43 -22.57
N SER A 3 -8.93 8.89 -21.32
CA SER A 3 -8.16 8.22 -20.26
C SER A 3 -8.67 6.81 -19.91
N ARG A 4 -9.99 6.61 -19.90
CA ARG A 4 -10.59 5.30 -19.62
C ARG A 4 -10.31 4.30 -20.74
N VAL A 5 -10.44 4.74 -22.00
CA VAL A 5 -10.12 3.91 -23.18
C VAL A 5 -8.66 3.48 -23.16
N ALA A 6 -7.74 4.41 -22.86
CA ALA A 6 -6.32 4.09 -22.75
C ALA A 6 -6.02 3.07 -21.62
N ALA A 7 -6.67 3.21 -20.46
CA ALA A 7 -6.51 2.26 -19.37
C ALA A 7 -7.00 0.85 -19.75
N HIS A 8 -8.17 0.73 -20.39
CA HIS A 8 -8.67 -0.56 -20.85
C HIS A 8 -7.78 -1.19 -21.92
N LYS A 9 -7.28 -0.42 -22.89
CA LYS A 9 -6.30 -0.90 -23.88
C LYS A 9 -4.99 -1.35 -23.24
N SER A 10 -4.53 -0.66 -22.20
CA SER A 10 -3.34 -1.09 -21.44
C SER A 10 -3.55 -2.42 -20.73
N TRP A 11 -4.73 -2.63 -20.14
CA TRP A 11 -5.08 -3.89 -19.48
C TRP A 11 -5.35 -5.04 -20.45
N GLU A 12 -5.94 -4.77 -21.61
CA GLU A 12 -6.09 -5.73 -22.72
C GLU A 12 -4.74 -6.32 -23.14
N ASN A 13 -3.70 -5.49 -23.24
CA ASN A 13 -2.34 -5.91 -23.59
C ASN A 13 -1.54 -6.52 -22.42
N THR A 14 -2.12 -6.64 -21.22
CA THR A 14 -1.41 -7.15 -20.04
C THR A 14 -1.63 -8.66 -19.89
N THR A 15 -0.63 -9.46 -20.26
CA THR A 15 -0.69 -10.93 -20.13
C THR A 15 -0.64 -11.42 -18.68
N ASN A 16 0.08 -10.72 -17.79
CA ASN A 16 0.19 -11.06 -16.38
C ASN A 16 -0.08 -9.83 -15.47
N PRO A 17 -1.33 -9.67 -14.98
CA PRO A 17 -1.71 -8.56 -14.11
C PRO A 17 -0.94 -8.51 -12.78
N THR A 18 -0.61 -9.68 -12.22
CA THR A 18 0.11 -9.80 -10.95
C THR A 18 1.55 -9.31 -11.09
N ALA A 19 2.21 -9.65 -12.19
CA ALA A 19 3.56 -9.18 -12.51
C ALA A 19 3.58 -7.68 -12.78
N ARG A 20 2.59 -7.15 -13.52
CA ARG A 20 2.50 -5.71 -13.82
C ARG A 20 2.48 -4.84 -12.56
N THR A 21 1.83 -5.30 -11.50
CA THR A 21 1.71 -4.57 -10.23
C THR A 21 2.74 -4.96 -9.18
N ALA A 22 3.53 -6.02 -9.42
CA ALA A 22 4.50 -6.53 -8.45
C ALA A 22 5.54 -5.48 -8.01
N PRO A 23 6.17 -4.69 -8.91
CA PRO A 23 7.15 -3.69 -8.51
C PRO A 23 6.54 -2.61 -7.59
N GLY A 24 5.33 -2.15 -7.90
CA GLY A 24 4.62 -1.18 -7.08
C GLY A 24 4.24 -1.73 -5.70
N ARG A 25 3.83 -3.01 -5.64
CA ARG A 25 3.55 -3.69 -4.36
C ARG A 25 4.81 -3.88 -3.54
N ALA A 26 5.93 -4.27 -4.16
CA ALA A 26 7.22 -4.41 -3.49
C ALA A 26 7.67 -3.05 -2.91
N ALA A 27 7.75 -2.00 -3.73
CA ALA A 27 8.14 -0.66 -3.29
C ALA A 27 7.23 -0.12 -2.16
N PHE A 28 5.93 -0.41 -2.22
CA PHE A 28 5.02 -0.08 -1.14
C PHE A 28 5.40 -0.81 0.15
N LEU A 29 5.68 -2.11 0.11
CA LEU A 29 6.07 -2.88 1.30
C LEU A 29 7.43 -2.42 1.85
N ASP A 30 8.42 -2.21 0.99
CA ASP A 30 9.79 -1.82 1.36
C ASP A 30 9.84 -0.48 2.10
N ARG A 31 8.87 0.41 1.85
CA ARG A 31 8.82 1.71 2.55
C ARG A 31 8.73 1.55 4.07
N PHE A 32 8.08 0.49 4.56
CA PHE A 32 7.90 0.28 6.00
C PHE A 32 9.23 -0.11 6.65
N GLU A 33 10.05 -0.93 5.99
CA GLU A 33 11.38 -1.27 6.47
C GLU A 33 12.27 -0.02 6.52
N ARG A 34 12.27 0.79 5.45
CA ARG A 34 13.01 2.06 5.39
C ARG A 34 12.55 3.10 6.41
N GLN A 35 11.26 3.11 6.75
CA GLN A 35 10.72 4.01 7.77
C GLN A 35 11.14 3.59 9.18
N ILE A 36 11.25 2.28 9.43
CA ILE A 36 11.59 1.72 10.73
C ILE A 36 13.10 1.79 11.00
N ASP A 37 13.91 1.60 9.96
CA ASP A 37 15.37 1.60 10.07
C ASP A 37 16.00 2.35 8.89
N PRO A 38 15.92 3.71 8.89
CA PRO A 38 16.51 4.52 7.83
C PRO A 38 18.02 4.31 7.69
N ASP A 39 18.70 4.08 8.81
CA ASP A 39 20.16 3.97 8.91
C ASP A 39 20.67 2.51 8.82
N GLY A 40 19.77 1.53 8.70
CA GLY A 40 20.14 0.11 8.53
C GLY A 40 20.78 -0.54 9.76
N THR A 41 20.62 0.05 10.94
CA THR A 41 21.32 -0.34 12.18
C THR A 41 20.68 -1.52 12.90
N LEU A 42 19.42 -1.84 12.63
CA LEU A 42 18.71 -2.91 13.32
C LEU A 42 19.06 -4.30 12.76
N PRO A 43 19.04 -5.36 13.58
CA PRO A 43 19.11 -6.73 13.09
C PRO A 43 17.96 -7.01 12.10
N PRO A 44 18.19 -7.76 11.00
CA PRO A 44 17.16 -8.00 9.98
C PRO A 44 15.84 -8.58 10.51
N ALA A 45 15.91 -9.52 11.46
CA ALA A 45 14.73 -10.11 12.06
C ALA A 45 13.90 -9.11 12.88
N GLU A 46 14.56 -8.19 13.57
CA GLU A 46 13.90 -7.15 14.38
C GLU A 46 13.30 -6.06 13.48
N ARG A 47 14.03 -5.67 12.41
CA ARG A 47 13.53 -4.77 11.38
C ARG A 47 12.26 -5.32 10.73
N ALA A 48 12.24 -6.60 10.36
CA ALA A 48 11.10 -7.25 9.73
C ALA A 48 9.87 -7.27 10.65
N LYS A 49 10.04 -7.64 11.94
CA LYS A 49 8.97 -7.63 12.94
C LYS A 49 8.37 -6.22 13.08
N ARG A 50 9.22 -5.21 13.25
CA ARG A 50 8.78 -3.81 13.39
C ARG A 50 8.10 -3.28 12.12
N ALA A 51 8.62 -3.62 10.95
CA ALA A 51 8.00 -3.27 9.67
C ALA A 51 6.61 -3.91 9.51
N GLU A 52 6.43 -5.15 9.96
CA GLU A 52 5.11 -5.82 9.98
C GLU A 52 4.12 -5.07 10.89
N HIS A 53 4.55 -4.67 12.08
CA HIS A 53 3.73 -3.86 12.98
C HIS A 53 3.38 -2.49 12.39
N ALA A 54 4.34 -1.81 11.76
CA ALA A 54 4.13 -0.53 11.07
C ALA A 54 3.10 -0.67 9.94
N ARG A 55 3.20 -1.75 9.15
CA ARG A 55 2.23 -2.08 8.10
C ARG A 55 0.83 -2.30 8.68
N LYS A 56 0.71 -3.09 9.76
CA LYS A 56 -0.59 -3.33 10.43
C LYS A 56 -1.19 -2.01 10.93
N ALA A 57 -0.41 -1.18 11.61
CA ALA A 57 -0.84 0.12 12.10
C ALA A 57 -1.33 1.04 10.97
N TYR A 58 -0.63 1.08 9.83
CA TYR A 58 -1.04 1.87 8.66
C TYR A 58 -2.44 1.50 8.16
N PHE A 59 -2.72 0.20 7.99
CA PHE A 59 -4.04 -0.24 7.50
C PHE A 59 -5.15 -0.03 8.53
N LEU A 60 -4.85 -0.20 9.82
CA LEU A 60 -5.80 0.10 10.90
C LEU A 60 -6.17 1.59 10.92
N ALA A 61 -5.18 2.48 10.80
CA ALA A 61 -5.42 3.92 10.72
C ALA A 61 -6.27 4.30 9.48
N LEU A 62 -6.00 3.66 8.34
CA LEU A 62 -6.78 3.87 7.12
C LEU A 62 -8.24 3.41 7.29
N ALA A 63 -8.46 2.25 7.92
CA ALA A 63 -9.79 1.73 8.22
C ALA A 63 -10.55 2.65 9.20
N LEU A 64 -9.88 3.14 10.24
CA LEU A 64 -10.44 4.10 11.19
C LEU A 64 -10.90 5.38 10.48
N LYS A 65 -10.03 5.97 9.65
CA LYS A 65 -10.36 7.17 8.86
C LYS A 65 -11.56 6.94 7.94
N SER A 66 -11.63 5.76 7.32
CA SER A 66 -12.77 5.37 6.47
C SER A 66 -14.08 5.22 7.26
N SER A 67 -14.02 4.65 8.47
CA SER A 67 -15.16 4.54 9.37
C SER A 67 -15.68 5.92 9.80
N GLN A 68 -14.77 6.81 10.20
CA GLN A 68 -15.09 8.18 10.57
C GLN A 68 -15.76 8.96 9.43
N ALA A 69 -15.22 8.85 8.20
CA ALA A 69 -15.80 9.51 7.03
C ALA A 69 -17.23 9.02 6.74
N ARG A 70 -17.47 7.70 6.82
CA ARG A 70 -18.81 7.12 6.64
C ARG A 70 -19.79 7.56 7.73
N ARG A 71 -19.33 7.66 8.98
CA ARG A 71 -20.16 8.17 10.08
C ARG A 71 -20.58 9.62 9.85
N LYS A 72 -19.66 10.48 9.39
CA LYS A 72 -19.96 11.88 9.08
C LYS A 72 -20.99 12.02 7.96
N GLY A 73 -20.86 11.23 6.89
CA GLY A 73 -21.79 11.26 5.76
C GLY A 73 -23.20 10.73 6.07
N LYS A 74 -23.41 10.01 7.19
CA LYS A 74 -24.74 9.62 7.67
C LYS A 74 -25.39 10.66 8.58
N ALA A 75 -24.59 11.54 9.17
CA ALA A 75 -25.06 12.57 10.09
C ALA A 75 -25.31 13.93 9.41
N ALA A 76 -24.93 14.05 8.13
CA ALA A 76 -25.23 15.16 7.23
C ALA A 76 -26.37 14.78 6.31
#